data_AF-A0A960J0H8-F1
#
_entry.id   AF-A0A960J0H8-F1
#
_cell.length_a   1.000
_cell.length_b   1.000
_cell.length_c   1.000
_cell.angle_alpha   90.00
_cell.angle_beta   90.00
_cell.angle_gamma   90.00
#
_symmetry.space_group_name_H-M   'P 1'
#
loop_
_entity.id
_entity.type
_entity.pdbx_description
1 polymer ?
#
loop_
_entity_poly.entity_id
_entity_poly.type
_entity_poly.pdbx_seq_one_letter_code
_entity_poly.pdbx_strand_id
1 'polypeptide(L)'
;SGLVDLDRYPKLSAYLDDNQRRLRGRHIARQRPATWYRTIDRVHQDLTARPKLLIPDIKAAAHPVLDEGGHYPHHNLYYVVSDTWDLEVLGGLLLSDVANLFVGAYCVKMRGGTYRFQAQYLRRIRVPDPRSISRGDARSLARAFRDRDRERATDVAADVYGLPAILG
;
A
#
# COMPACT_ATOMS: atom_id res chain seq x y z
N SER A 1 6.86 -0.57 21.68
CA SER A 1 8.24 -0.88 21.27
C SER A 1 8.18 -1.67 19.96
N GLY A 2 9.04 -1.42 18.97
CA GLY A 2 9.11 -2.18 17.70
C GLY A 2 10.25 -3.20 17.68
N LEU A 3 10.71 -3.60 18.86
CA LEU A 3 11.81 -4.52 19.07
C LEU A 3 11.28 -5.79 19.72
N VAL A 4 11.85 -6.91 19.32
CA VAL A 4 11.57 -8.21 19.93
C VAL A 4 12.35 -8.33 21.25
N ASP A 5 11.84 -9.20 22.12
CA ASP A 5 12.50 -9.60 23.36
C ASP A 5 13.64 -10.59 23.04
N LEU A 6 14.90 -10.16 23.17
CA LEU A 6 16.06 -10.95 22.75
C LEU A 6 16.23 -12.25 23.55
N ASP A 7 15.72 -12.29 24.79
CA ASP A 7 15.74 -13.50 25.63
C ASP A 7 14.91 -14.63 25.00
N ARG A 8 13.91 -14.29 24.18
CA ARG A 8 13.08 -15.24 23.43
C ARG A 8 13.70 -15.69 22.11
N TYR A 9 14.78 -15.05 21.66
CA TYR A 9 15.40 -15.30 20.35
C TYR A 9 16.94 -15.43 20.48
N PRO A 10 17.46 -16.52 21.08
CA PRO A 10 18.88 -16.68 21.38
C PRO A 10 19.78 -16.63 20.13
N LYS A 11 19.31 -17.16 18.99
CA LYS A 11 20.04 -17.07 17.71
C LYS A 11 20.17 -15.62 17.21
N LEU A 12 19.12 -14.82 17.41
CA LEU A 12 19.14 -13.40 17.06
C LEU A 12 20.08 -12.63 17.98
N SER A 13 20.03 -12.89 19.29
CA SER A 13 20.94 -12.27 20.25
C SER A 13 22.40 -12.50 19.87
N ALA A 14 22.78 -13.77 19.68
CA ALA A 14 24.14 -14.14 19.28
C ALA A 14 24.58 -13.42 17.99
N TYR A 15 23.73 -13.41 16.96
CA TYR A 15 24.03 -12.70 15.72
C TYR A 15 24.23 -11.19 15.93
N LEU A 16 23.39 -10.55 16.74
CA LEU A 16 23.50 -9.12 17.01
C LEU A 16 24.78 -8.80 17.79
N ASP A 17 25.13 -9.62 18.78
CA ASP A 17 26.33 -9.47 19.61
C ASP A 17 27.60 -9.59 18.75
N ASP A 18 27.68 -10.61 17.88
CA ASP A 18 28.78 -10.82 16.93
C ASP A 18 28.95 -9.62 15.97
N ASN A 19 27.86 -8.91 15.69
CA ASN A 19 27.82 -7.78 14.76
C ASN A 19 27.77 -6.41 15.45
N GLN A 20 27.86 -6.35 16.78
CA GLN A 20 27.52 -5.16 17.57
C GLN A 20 28.34 -3.93 17.18
N ARG A 21 29.65 -4.08 16.97
CA ARG A 21 30.55 -2.96 16.59
C ARG A 21 30.07 -2.28 15.30
N ARG A 22 29.75 -3.08 14.28
CA ARG A 22 29.24 -2.60 12.98
C ARG A 22 27.87 -1.95 13.13
N LEU A 23 26.97 -2.59 13.87
CA LEU A 23 25.58 -2.12 14.01
C LEU A 23 25.46 -0.81 14.81
N ARG A 24 26.34 -0.60 15.81
CA ARG A 24 26.41 0.66 16.59
C ARG A 24 26.87 1.87 15.77
N GLY A 25 27.60 1.66 14.68
CA GLY A 25 28.05 2.73 13.79
C GLY A 25 26.92 3.37 12.96
N ARG A 26 25.77 2.70 12.84
CA ARG A 26 24.62 3.20 12.05
C ARG A 26 24.05 4.47 12.68
N HIS A 27 23.61 5.42 11.85
CA HIS A 27 23.05 6.70 12.31
C HIS A 27 21.96 6.52 13.39
N ILE A 28 20.99 5.63 13.15
CA ILE A 28 19.90 5.35 14.09
C ILE A 28 20.38 4.73 15.41
N ALA A 29 21.44 3.92 15.37
CA ALA A 29 22.01 3.27 16.55
C ALA A 29 22.78 4.27 17.42
N ARG A 30 23.49 5.23 16.79
CA ARG A 30 24.15 6.33 17.50
C ARG A 30 23.15 7.28 18.16
N GLN A 31 22.03 7.57 17.51
CA GLN A 31 20.95 8.37 18.09
C GLN A 31 20.24 7.66 19.25
N ARG A 32 20.22 6.32 19.26
CA ARG A 32 19.53 5.51 20.28
C ARG A 32 20.41 4.37 20.80
N PRO A 33 21.44 4.67 21.61
CA PRO A 33 22.45 3.69 22.02
C PRO A 33 21.89 2.56 22.89
N ALA A 34 20.82 2.81 23.66
CA ALA A 34 20.13 1.79 24.46
C ALA A 34 19.39 0.74 23.60
N THR A 35 19.04 1.09 22.36
CA THR A 35 18.36 0.20 21.40
C THR A 35 19.12 0.15 20.08
N TRP A 36 20.45 0.01 20.17
CA TRP A 36 21.36 0.08 19.02
C TRP A 36 21.08 -0.96 17.93
N TYR A 37 20.42 -2.06 18.27
CA TYR A 37 20.04 -3.13 17.34
C TYR A 37 18.75 -2.84 16.55
N ARG A 38 18.12 -1.68 16.75
CA ARG A 38 16.90 -1.30 16.02
C ARG A 38 17.13 -1.23 14.51
N THR A 39 16.16 -1.68 13.73
CA THR A 39 16.08 -1.48 12.28
C THR A 39 15.82 -0.01 11.94
N ILE A 40 16.10 0.40 10.69
CA ILE A 40 15.77 1.77 10.24
C ILE A 40 14.25 1.91 10.19
N ASP A 41 13.60 1.02 9.44
CA ASP A 41 12.16 0.94 9.36
C ASP A 41 11.60 0.00 10.41
N ARG A 42 10.46 0.38 10.98
CA ARG A 42 9.74 -0.48 11.93
C ARG A 42 9.10 -1.64 11.17
N VAL A 43 9.32 -2.86 11.67
CA VAL A 43 8.63 -4.05 11.18
C VAL A 43 7.33 -4.24 11.96
N HIS A 44 6.22 -4.40 11.22
CA HIS A 44 4.88 -4.59 11.76
C HIS A 44 4.39 -6.01 11.49
N GLN A 45 4.71 -6.96 12.36
CA GLN A 45 4.46 -8.39 12.12
C GLN A 45 2.98 -8.71 11.84
N ASP A 46 2.07 -7.93 12.42
CA ASP A 46 0.63 -8.01 12.17
C ASP A 46 0.25 -7.78 10.70
N LEU A 47 1.05 -7.02 9.95
CA LEU A 47 0.83 -6.84 8.51
C LEU A 47 0.97 -8.15 7.75
N THR A 48 1.83 -9.09 8.16
CA THR A 48 2.02 -10.33 7.40
C THR A 48 0.70 -11.08 7.25
N ALA A 49 -0.08 -11.22 8.32
CA ALA A 49 -1.35 -11.95 8.30
C ALA A 49 -2.54 -11.08 7.86
N ARG A 50 -2.39 -9.76 7.82
CA ARG A 50 -3.49 -8.84 7.49
C ARG A 50 -3.70 -8.75 5.97
N PRO A 51 -4.93 -8.92 5.46
CA PRO A 51 -5.25 -8.64 4.07
C PRO A 51 -4.93 -7.18 3.71
N LYS A 52 -4.35 -6.95 2.53
CA LYS A 52 -3.90 -5.63 2.09
C LYS A 52 -3.89 -5.50 0.57
N LEU A 53 -4.18 -4.30 0.09
CA LEU A 53 -3.90 -3.93 -1.31
C LEU A 53 -2.47 -3.45 -1.42
N LEU A 54 -1.66 -4.11 -2.26
CA LEU A 54 -0.30 -3.73 -2.60
C LEU A 54 -0.31 -2.84 -3.85
N ILE A 55 0.46 -1.76 -3.81
CA ILE A 55 0.59 -0.78 -4.89
C ILE A 55 2.08 -0.59 -5.19
N PRO A 56 2.55 -0.87 -6.42
CA PRO A 56 3.94 -0.62 -6.80
C PRO A 56 4.31 0.85 -6.70
N ASP A 57 5.49 1.16 -6.14
CA ASP A 57 5.99 2.55 -6.01
C ASP A 57 6.10 3.24 -7.37
N ILE A 58 6.51 2.53 -8.42
CA ILE A 58 6.68 3.11 -9.77
C ILE A 58 5.89 2.30 -10.78
N LYS A 59 4.93 2.94 -11.47
CA LYS A 59 4.18 2.32 -12.57
C LYS A 59 3.56 3.36 -13.51
N ALA A 60 3.23 2.96 -14.74
CA ALA A 60 2.55 3.83 -15.71
C ALA A 60 1.14 4.25 -15.25
N ALA A 61 0.50 3.40 -14.46
CA ALA A 61 -0.83 3.63 -13.90
C ALA A 61 -1.01 2.77 -12.64
N ALA A 62 -2.01 3.12 -11.84
CA ALA A 62 -2.38 2.44 -10.63
C ALA A 62 -2.61 0.96 -10.91
N HIS A 63 -2.03 0.13 -10.05
CA HIS A 63 -2.03 -1.31 -10.22
C HIS A 63 -2.15 -1.98 -8.86
N PRO A 64 -3.28 -1.80 -8.16
CA PRO A 64 -3.52 -2.48 -6.89
C PRO A 64 -3.54 -3.99 -7.11
N VAL A 65 -3.02 -4.74 -6.14
CA VAL A 65 -3.08 -6.21 -6.08
C VAL A 65 -3.48 -6.61 -4.67
N LEU A 66 -4.42 -7.53 -4.52
CA LEU A 66 -4.82 -8.02 -3.21
C LEU A 66 -3.83 -9.09 -2.75
N ASP A 67 -3.26 -8.88 -1.58
CA ASP A 67 -2.61 -9.90 -0.76
C ASP A 67 -3.60 -10.26 0.35
N GLU A 68 -4.12 -11.47 0.35
CA GLU A 68 -5.06 -11.98 1.36
C GLU A 68 -4.38 -12.22 2.71
N GLY A 69 -3.06 -12.05 2.79
CA GLY A 69 -2.23 -12.37 3.93
C GLY A 69 -1.17 -13.42 3.59
N GLY A 70 -0.18 -13.54 4.45
CA GLY A 70 0.98 -14.43 4.30
C GLY A 70 2.26 -13.71 3.89
N HIS A 71 2.19 -12.46 3.43
CA HIS A 71 3.36 -11.72 2.94
C HIS A 71 3.54 -10.37 3.63
N TYR A 72 4.81 -10.02 3.86
CA TYR A 72 5.19 -8.69 4.35
C TYR A 72 5.53 -7.77 3.15
N PRO A 73 4.94 -6.57 3.06
CA PRO A 73 5.21 -5.65 1.95
C PRO A 73 6.67 -5.17 1.98
N HIS A 74 7.36 -5.35 0.86
CA HIS A 74 8.74 -4.90 0.68
C HIS A 74 8.82 -3.39 0.37
N HIS A 75 10.01 -2.79 0.46
CA HIS A 75 10.21 -1.33 0.43
C HIS A 75 9.86 -0.62 -0.89
N ASN A 76 9.59 -1.38 -1.95
CA ASN A 76 9.15 -0.88 -3.26
C ASN A 76 7.62 -0.99 -3.47
N LEU A 77 6.90 -1.40 -2.43
CA LEU A 77 5.45 -1.51 -2.42
C LEU A 77 4.88 -0.62 -1.32
N TYR A 78 3.83 0.10 -1.65
CA TYR A 78 2.92 0.66 -0.66
C TYR A 78 1.79 -0.31 -0.41
N TYR A 79 1.15 -0.20 0.75
CA TYR A 79 0.02 -1.02 1.11
C TYR A 79 -1.14 -0.18 1.64
N VAL A 80 -2.36 -0.66 1.38
CA VAL A 80 -3.60 -0.13 1.96
C VAL A 80 -4.30 -1.28 2.68
N VAL A 81 -4.65 -1.04 3.94
CA VAL A 81 -5.45 -1.94 4.77
C VAL A 81 -6.75 -1.23 5.14
N SER A 82 -7.80 -1.98 5.42
CA SER A 82 -9.06 -1.41 5.89
C SER A 82 -9.79 -2.38 6.80
N ASP A 83 -10.54 -1.81 7.75
CA ASP A 83 -11.49 -2.53 8.61
C ASP A 83 -12.95 -2.26 8.18
N THR A 84 -13.17 -1.32 7.25
CA THR A 84 -14.51 -0.89 6.82
C THR A 84 -14.76 -1.14 5.34
N TRP A 85 -13.71 -1.16 4.52
CA TRP A 85 -13.82 -1.44 3.09
C TRP A 85 -13.67 -2.94 2.82
N ASP A 86 -14.51 -3.44 1.93
CA ASP A 86 -14.16 -4.60 1.12
C ASP A 86 -12.96 -4.21 0.22
N LEU A 87 -11.84 -4.92 0.38
CA LEU A 87 -10.59 -4.61 -0.32
C LEU A 87 -10.68 -4.87 -1.82
N GLU A 88 -11.55 -5.76 -2.30
CA GLU A 88 -11.74 -5.95 -3.74
C GLU A 88 -12.51 -4.77 -4.34
N VAL A 89 -13.53 -4.27 -3.63
CA VAL A 89 -14.27 -3.07 -4.05
C VAL A 89 -13.36 -1.86 -4.10
N LEU A 90 -12.58 -1.64 -3.03
CA LEU A 90 -11.58 -0.57 -3.00
C LEU A 90 -10.50 -0.78 -4.07
N GLY A 91 -10.09 -2.03 -4.30
CA GLY A 91 -9.17 -2.43 -5.36
C GLY A 91 -9.69 -2.03 -6.74
N GLY A 92 -10.99 -2.22 -7.01
CA GLY A 92 -11.64 -1.78 -8.24
C GLY A 92 -11.59 -0.27 -8.41
N LEU A 93 -11.96 0.48 -7.36
CA LEU A 93 -11.85 1.96 -7.39
C LEU A 93 -10.41 2.43 -7.64
N LEU A 94 -9.42 1.80 -7.01
CA LEU A 94 -8.02 2.15 -7.19
C LEU A 94 -7.42 1.67 -8.53
N LEU A 95 -8.04 0.68 -9.18
CA LEU A 95 -7.65 0.22 -10.51
C LEU A 95 -8.12 1.18 -11.62
N SER A 96 -9.24 1.87 -11.38
CA SER A 96 -9.86 2.84 -12.28
C SER A 96 -8.96 4.03 -12.62
N ASP A 97 -9.29 4.71 -13.71
CA ASP A 97 -8.60 5.93 -14.10
C ASP A 97 -8.91 7.13 -13.20
N VAL A 98 -9.98 7.08 -12.39
CA VAL A 98 -10.21 8.09 -11.35
C VAL A 98 -9.02 8.16 -10.39
N ALA A 99 -8.51 7.01 -9.94
CA ALA A 99 -7.32 6.97 -9.08
C ALA A 99 -6.06 7.48 -9.82
N ASN A 100 -5.93 7.20 -11.12
CA ASN A 100 -4.84 7.72 -11.95
C ASN A 100 -4.90 9.23 -12.09
N LEU A 101 -6.09 9.82 -12.22
CA LEU A 101 -6.26 11.28 -12.30
C LEU A 101 -5.79 11.97 -11.04
N PHE A 102 -6.16 11.46 -9.85
CA PHE A 102 -5.67 12.02 -8.58
C PHE A 102 -4.15 11.99 -8.51
N VAL A 103 -3.53 10.85 -8.83
CA VAL A 103 -2.07 10.73 -8.78
C VAL A 103 -1.42 11.62 -9.84
N GLY A 104 -1.93 11.64 -11.07
CA GLY A 104 -1.43 12.47 -12.17
C GLY A 104 -1.56 13.98 -11.90
N ALA A 105 -2.59 14.41 -11.17
CA ALA A 105 -2.77 15.81 -10.79
C ALA A 105 -1.78 16.28 -9.71
N TYR A 106 -1.30 15.37 -8.86
CA TYR A 106 -0.41 15.71 -7.75
C TYR A 106 1.06 15.26 -7.95
N CYS A 107 1.33 14.40 -8.93
CA CYS A 107 2.67 13.84 -9.19
C CYS A 107 3.26 14.36 -10.48
N VAL A 108 4.59 14.49 -10.49
CA VAL A 108 5.34 14.68 -11.74
C VAL A 108 5.41 13.35 -12.49
N LYS A 109 5.06 13.36 -13.78
CA LYS A 109 5.27 12.22 -14.67
C LYS A 109 6.78 12.05 -14.90
N MET A 110 7.30 10.90 -14.51
CA MET A 110 8.72 10.57 -14.64
C MET A 110 9.06 10.10 -16.07
N ARG A 111 10.36 10.07 -16.39
CA ARG A 111 10.86 9.52 -17.66
C ARG A 111 10.33 8.09 -17.87
N GLY A 112 9.89 7.79 -19.08
CA GLY A 112 9.23 6.51 -19.41
C GLY A 112 7.73 6.48 -19.12
N GLY A 113 7.13 7.63 -18.80
CA GLY A 113 5.67 7.77 -18.68
C GLY A 113 5.10 7.15 -17.41
N THR A 114 5.90 7.04 -16.36
CA THR A 114 5.50 6.44 -15.08
C THR A 114 5.23 7.49 -14.02
N TYR A 115 4.42 7.13 -13.03
CA TYR A 115 4.18 7.89 -11.82
C TYR A 115 4.80 7.20 -10.62
N ARG A 116 5.06 7.99 -9.58
CA ARG A 116 5.51 7.48 -8.30
C ARG A 116 4.36 7.46 -7.29
N PHE A 117 3.82 6.28 -6.99
CA PHE A 117 2.68 6.06 -6.11
C PHE A 117 3.05 6.09 -4.63
N GLN A 118 3.79 7.13 -4.21
CA GLN A 118 4.18 7.26 -2.80
C GLN A 118 2.98 7.47 -1.88
N ALA A 119 3.12 7.08 -0.62
CA ALA A 119 2.07 7.23 0.40
C ALA A 119 1.48 8.65 0.48
N GLN A 120 2.31 9.68 0.25
CA GLN A 120 1.85 11.07 0.26
C GLN A 120 0.84 11.43 -0.84
N TYR A 121 0.89 10.72 -1.97
CA TYR A 121 -0.03 10.91 -3.10
C TYR A 121 -1.23 9.97 -3.00
N LEU A 122 -1.01 8.72 -2.60
CA LEU A 122 -2.08 7.77 -2.32
C LEU A 122 -3.09 8.32 -1.30
N ARG A 123 -2.60 8.99 -0.24
CA ARG A 123 -3.44 9.63 0.78
C ARG A 123 -4.29 10.80 0.25
N ARG A 124 -4.00 11.32 -0.95
CA ARG A 124 -4.78 12.40 -1.58
C ARG A 124 -5.92 11.88 -2.44
N ILE A 125 -5.92 10.59 -2.78
CA ILE A 125 -7.03 9.96 -3.49
C ILE A 125 -8.26 10.03 -2.58
N ARG A 126 -9.31 10.71 -3.05
CA ARG A 126 -10.58 10.76 -2.34
C ARG A 126 -11.40 9.56 -2.76
N VAL A 127 -11.85 8.79 -1.78
CA VAL A 127 -12.75 7.65 -1.99
C VAL A 127 -14.14 8.00 -1.42
N PRO A 128 -15.24 7.50 -2.01
CA PRO A 128 -16.60 7.69 -1.50
C PRO A 128 -16.77 7.06 -0.11
N ASP A 129 -17.90 7.32 0.56
CA ASP A 129 -18.26 6.48 1.72
C ASP A 129 -18.57 5.07 1.20
N PRO A 130 -17.94 3.99 1.71
CA PRO A 130 -18.28 2.63 1.27
C PRO A 130 -19.79 2.31 1.38
N ARG A 131 -20.50 2.95 2.33
CA ARG A 131 -21.94 2.76 2.53
C ARG A 131 -22.81 3.48 1.51
N SER A 132 -22.28 4.47 0.79
CA SER A 132 -23.01 5.14 -0.29
C SER A 132 -22.93 4.40 -1.61
N ILE A 133 -22.06 3.39 -1.73
CA ILE A 133 -21.92 2.58 -2.95
C ILE A 133 -23.04 1.54 -2.99
N SER A 134 -23.77 1.50 -4.11
CA SER A 134 -24.83 0.51 -4.26
C SER A 134 -24.26 -0.91 -4.25
N ARG A 135 -25.07 -1.90 -3.84
CA ARG A 135 -24.65 -3.31 -3.88
C ARG A 135 -24.32 -3.78 -5.31
N GLY A 136 -24.94 -3.18 -6.32
CA GLY A 136 -24.66 -3.48 -7.73
C GLY A 136 -23.25 -3.01 -8.11
N ASP A 137 -22.94 -1.77 -7.81
CA ASP A 137 -21.65 -1.14 -8.16
C ASP A 137 -20.51 -1.78 -7.39
N ALA A 138 -20.70 -2.07 -6.10
CA ALA A 138 -19.71 -2.78 -5.29
C ALA A 138 -19.35 -4.14 -5.93
N ARG A 139 -20.35 -4.94 -6.34
CA ARG A 139 -20.09 -6.21 -7.03
C ARG A 139 -19.39 -6.02 -8.37
N SER A 140 -19.78 -5.01 -9.13
CA SER A 140 -19.14 -4.71 -10.42
C SER A 140 -17.69 -4.27 -10.26
N LEU A 141 -17.38 -3.43 -9.27
CA LEU A 141 -16.02 -3.00 -8.93
C LEU A 141 -15.14 -4.19 -8.48
N ALA A 142 -15.64 -5.02 -7.56
CA ALA A 142 -14.91 -6.20 -7.11
C ALA A 142 -14.65 -7.18 -8.26
N ARG A 143 -15.64 -7.39 -9.15
CA ARG A 143 -15.47 -8.22 -10.34
C ARG A 143 -14.44 -7.64 -11.30
N ALA A 144 -14.54 -6.35 -11.61
CA ALA A 144 -13.58 -5.66 -12.48
C ALA A 144 -12.16 -5.73 -11.91
N PHE A 145 -12.01 -5.63 -10.59
CA PHE A 145 -10.73 -5.79 -9.91
C PHE A 145 -10.11 -7.17 -10.09
N ARG A 146 -10.90 -8.24 -9.87
CA ARG A 146 -10.46 -9.63 -10.06
C ARG A 146 -10.10 -9.92 -11.51
N ASP A 147 -10.92 -9.45 -12.44
CA ASP A 147 -10.76 -9.66 -13.88
C ASP A 147 -9.67 -8.75 -14.48
N ARG A 148 -9.10 -7.83 -13.69
CA ARG A 148 -8.15 -6.77 -14.13
C ARG A 148 -8.72 -5.88 -15.24
N ASP A 149 -10.03 -5.73 -15.26
CA ASP A 149 -10.79 -4.94 -16.22
C ASP A 149 -10.81 -3.47 -15.78
N ARG A 150 -9.83 -2.70 -16.24
CA ARG A 150 -9.72 -1.28 -15.90
C ARG A 150 -10.87 -0.46 -16.47
N GLU A 151 -11.27 -0.73 -17.70
CA GLU A 151 -12.29 0.05 -18.40
C GLU A 151 -13.61 -0.03 -17.62
N ARG A 152 -14.03 -1.26 -17.29
CA ARG A 152 -15.21 -1.46 -16.44
C ARG A 152 -15.07 -0.85 -15.05
N ALA A 153 -13.88 -0.93 -14.46
CA ALA A 153 -13.63 -0.28 -13.17
C ALA A 153 -13.77 1.26 -13.27
N THR A 154 -13.32 1.86 -14.37
CA THR A 154 -13.44 3.28 -14.67
C THR A 154 -14.91 3.68 -14.87
N ASP A 155 -15.68 2.94 -15.66
CA ASP A 155 -17.09 3.24 -15.90
C ASP A 155 -17.89 3.25 -14.58
N VAL A 156 -17.77 2.17 -13.81
CA VAL A 156 -18.49 2.05 -12.53
C VAL A 156 -17.99 3.07 -11.52
N ALA A 157 -16.69 3.37 -11.51
CA ALA A 157 -16.17 4.43 -10.64
C ALA A 157 -16.75 5.79 -11.03
N ALA A 158 -16.82 6.13 -12.33
CA ALA A 158 -17.38 7.39 -12.80
C ALA A 158 -18.82 7.59 -12.28
N ASP A 159 -19.67 6.56 -12.38
CA ASP A 159 -21.03 6.57 -11.84
C ASP A 159 -21.03 6.79 -10.32
N VAL A 160 -20.20 6.04 -9.59
CA VAL A 160 -20.09 6.14 -8.12
C VAL A 160 -19.61 7.53 -7.66
N TYR A 161 -18.74 8.19 -8.43
CA TYR A 161 -18.28 9.56 -8.14
C TYR A 161 -19.22 10.65 -8.70
N GLY A 162 -20.26 10.27 -9.45
CA GLY A 162 -21.15 11.22 -10.13
C GLY A 162 -20.45 12.05 -11.21
N LEU A 163 -19.43 11.47 -11.85
CA LEU A 163 -18.68 12.13 -12.91
C LEU A 163 -19.46 12.02 -14.23
N PRO A 164 -19.47 13.07 -15.07
CA PRO A 164 -20.00 12.94 -16.42
C PRO A 164 -19.19 11.90 -17.19
N ALA A 165 -19.82 11.22 -18.16
CA ALA A 165 -19.19 10.24 -19.05
C ALA A 165 -18.13 10.91 -19.95
N ILE A 166 -17.01 11.30 -19.36
CA ILE A 166 -15.86 11.92 -20.01
C ILE A 166 -14.61 11.39 -19.29
N LEU A 167 -14.41 10.08 -19.38
CA LEU A 167 -13.11 9.46 -19.15
C LEU A 167 -12.86 8.53 -20.33
N GLY A 168 -12.59 9.15 -21.49
CA GLY A 168 -12.06 8.52 -22.70
C GLY A 168 -10.62 8.92 -22.92
#